data_AF-A0A353YDH5-F1
#
_entry.id   AF-A0A353YDH5-F1
#
_cell.length_a   1.000
_cell.length_b   1.000
_cell.length_c   1.000
_cell.angle_alpha   90.00
_cell.angle_beta   90.00
_cell.angle_gamma   90.00
#
_symmetry.space_group_name_H-M   'P 1'
#
loop_
_entity.id
_entity.type
_entity.pdbx_description
1 polymer ?
#
loop_
_entity_poly.entity_id
_entity_poly.type
_entity_poly.pdbx_seq_one_letter_code
_entity_poly.pdbx_strand_id
1 'polypeptide(L)'
;MEAIMFNPTQIVIQAFVGELKDKYSQIYGVLEPAYPDIIGFVGRLALENIANSDAAYHDMNHTIMVTLVGQEILLGKHTSEGGVTPRDWLHFMISLLCHDIGYVRRVCRGDRNGHYVCNEDGDLVAISAGATDASLTPYHVTRSKLFVRERFGKSLTHIDTREIEANIEHTRFPVPEDEQHTSTADYPGLL
;
A
#
# COMPACT_ATOMS: atom_id res chain seq x y z
N MET A 1 3.57 30.15 19.83
CA MET A 1 3.49 29.94 18.37
C MET A 1 4.56 28.90 18.05
N GLU A 2 4.18 27.64 17.91
CA GLU A 2 5.14 26.61 17.46
C GLU A 2 5.66 27.03 16.08
N ALA A 3 6.98 27.03 15.90
CA ALA A 3 7.56 27.26 14.61
C ALA A 3 7.10 26.15 13.67
N ILE A 4 6.52 26.50 12.52
CA ILE A 4 6.24 25.55 11.45
C ILE A 4 7.61 25.05 10.98
N MET A 5 8.00 23.87 11.46
CA MET A 5 9.23 23.21 11.05
C MET A 5 9.06 22.72 9.61
N PHE A 6 9.99 23.07 8.73
CA PHE A 6 10.00 22.55 7.37
C PHE A 6 10.18 21.04 7.39
N ASN A 7 9.22 20.32 6.80
CA ASN A 7 9.25 18.86 6.66
C ASN A 7 9.15 18.49 5.17
N PRO A 8 10.26 18.13 4.50
CA PRO A 8 10.25 17.81 3.08
C PRO A 8 9.39 16.58 2.76
N THR A 9 9.35 15.59 3.65
CA THR A 9 8.50 14.39 3.52
C THR A 9 7.03 14.78 3.36
N GLN A 10 6.54 15.71 4.18
CA GLN A 10 5.15 16.17 4.13
C GLN A 10 4.83 16.89 2.81
N ILE A 11 5.78 17.66 2.26
CA ILE A 11 5.59 18.35 0.97
C ILE A 11 5.43 17.33 -0.16
N VAL A 12 6.28 16.30 -0.19
CA VAL A 12 6.23 15.23 -1.20
C VAL A 12 4.92 14.44 -1.08
N ILE A 13 4.53 14.03 0.13
CA ILE A 13 3.28 13.31 0.37
C ILE A 13 2.07 14.14 -0.06
N GLN A 14 2.04 15.44 0.25
CA GLN A 14 0.93 16.31 -0.14
C GLN A 14 0.82 16.46 -1.67
N ALA A 15 1.94 16.66 -2.36
CA ALA A 15 1.94 16.77 -3.81
C ALA A 15 1.48 15.46 -4.48
N PHE A 16 2.00 14.33 -4.03
CA PHE A 16 1.63 13.01 -4.54
C PHE A 16 0.15 12.69 -4.29
N VAL A 17 -0.38 12.97 -3.10
CA VAL A 17 -1.81 12.76 -2.82
C VAL A 17 -2.69 13.67 -3.67
N GLY A 18 -2.24 14.89 -3.99
CA GLY A 18 -2.91 15.76 -4.96
C GLY A 18 -3.02 15.10 -6.33
N GLU A 19 -1.92 14.54 -6.83
CA GLU A 19 -1.86 13.82 -8.10
C GLU A 19 -2.87 12.65 -8.14
N LEU A 20 -2.92 11.83 -7.09
CA LEU A 20 -3.85 10.69 -7.02
C LEU A 20 -5.32 11.13 -7.14
N LYS A 21 -5.67 12.24 -6.48
CA LYS A 21 -7.02 12.80 -6.48
C LYS A 21 -7.39 13.43 -7.82
N ASP A 22 -6.44 14.14 -8.42
CA ASP A 22 -6.63 14.79 -9.71
C ASP A 22 -6.83 13.75 -10.81
N LYS A 23 -6.03 12.67 -10.84
CA LYS A 23 -6.22 11.58 -11.79
C LYS A 23 -7.58 10.92 -11.65
N TYR A 24 -7.99 10.58 -10.42
CA TYR A 24 -9.30 10.00 -10.18
C TYR A 24 -10.42 10.89 -10.75
N SER A 25 -10.34 12.19 -10.48
CA SER A 25 -11.34 13.17 -10.94
C SER A 25 -11.37 13.32 -12.46
N GLN A 26 -10.23 13.19 -13.14
CA GLN A 26 -10.15 13.21 -14.61
C GLN A 26 -10.82 12.01 -15.25
N ILE A 27 -10.72 10.83 -14.63
CA ILE A 27 -11.24 9.57 -15.18
C ILE A 27 -12.74 9.41 -14.88
N TYR A 28 -13.13 9.65 -13.63
CA TYR A 28 -14.48 9.33 -13.15
C TYR A 28 -15.38 10.55 -12.93
N GLY A 29 -14.84 11.76 -13.02
CA GLY A 29 -15.58 13.00 -12.79
C GLY A 29 -16.19 13.03 -11.39
N VAL A 30 -17.53 13.00 -11.34
CA VAL A 30 -18.31 13.08 -10.08
C VAL A 30 -18.76 11.72 -9.55
N LEU A 31 -18.36 10.61 -10.17
CA LEU A 31 -18.71 9.27 -9.71
C LEU A 31 -17.94 8.93 -8.41
N GLU A 32 -18.68 8.42 -7.42
CA GLU A 32 -18.16 8.07 -6.09
C GLU A 32 -17.26 9.17 -5.48
N PRO A 33 -17.82 10.36 -5.19
CA PRO A 33 -17.03 11.55 -4.83
C PRO A 33 -16.23 11.41 -3.52
N ALA A 34 -16.52 10.40 -2.70
CA ALA A 34 -15.77 10.11 -1.48
C ALA A 34 -14.44 9.38 -1.74
N TYR A 35 -14.32 8.64 -2.85
CA TYR A 35 -13.16 7.79 -3.14
C TYR A 35 -11.82 8.53 -3.24
N PRO A 36 -11.69 9.69 -3.92
CA PRO A 36 -10.42 10.39 -3.97
C PRO A 36 -9.96 10.84 -2.57
N ASP A 37 -10.89 11.19 -1.67
CA ASP A 37 -10.56 11.54 -0.29
C ASP A 37 -10.14 10.32 0.55
N ILE A 38 -10.76 9.16 0.32
CA ILE A 38 -10.35 7.89 0.94
C ILE A 38 -8.94 7.51 0.47
N ILE A 39 -8.68 7.53 -0.85
CA ILE A 39 -7.35 7.27 -1.42
C ILE A 39 -6.33 8.23 -0.81
N GLY A 40 -6.66 9.53 -0.74
CA GLY A 40 -5.76 10.52 -0.17
C GLY A 40 -5.50 10.32 1.33
N PHE A 41 -6.49 9.89 2.10
CA PHE A 41 -6.31 9.52 3.51
C PHE A 41 -5.38 8.31 3.66
N VAL A 42 -5.62 7.24 2.89
CA VAL A 42 -4.77 6.04 2.92
C VAL A 42 -3.36 6.35 2.45
N GLY A 43 -3.20 7.17 1.40
CA GLY A 43 -1.90 7.56 0.88
C GLY A 43 -1.07 8.32 1.91
N ARG A 44 -1.66 9.29 2.62
CA ARG A 44 -0.98 9.96 3.76
C ARG A 44 -0.59 8.95 4.82
N LEU A 45 -1.54 8.12 5.26
CA LEU A 45 -1.31 7.15 6.32
C LEU A 45 -0.16 6.18 5.97
N ALA A 46 -0.18 5.60 4.78
CA ALA A 46 0.83 4.64 4.35
C ALA A 46 2.21 5.31 4.24
N LEU A 47 2.31 6.43 3.52
CA LEU A 47 3.59 7.09 3.27
C LEU A 47 4.20 7.70 4.53
N GLU A 48 3.40 8.20 5.47
CA GLU A 48 3.90 8.66 6.76
C GLU A 48 4.48 7.52 7.59
N ASN A 49 3.92 6.30 7.51
CA ASN A 49 4.51 5.13 8.16
C ASN A 49 5.78 4.68 7.44
N ILE A 50 5.74 4.57 6.11
CA ILE A 50 6.87 4.11 5.29
C ILE A 50 8.07 5.07 5.39
N ALA A 51 7.83 6.38 5.49
CA ALA A 51 8.89 7.37 5.68
C ALA A 51 9.66 7.22 7.01
N ASN A 52 9.17 6.43 7.97
CA ASN A 52 9.89 6.09 9.20
C ASN A 52 10.74 4.82 9.08
N SER A 53 10.68 4.11 7.96
CA SER A 53 11.50 2.92 7.67
C SER A 53 12.96 3.30 7.44
N ASP A 54 13.87 2.43 7.88
CA ASP A 54 15.30 2.49 7.54
C ASP A 54 15.69 1.51 6.40
N ALA A 55 14.70 0.96 5.68
CA ALA A 55 14.93 0.20 4.45
C ALA A 55 15.43 1.12 3.33
N ALA A 56 16.51 0.73 2.65
CA ALA A 56 17.20 1.60 1.69
C ALA A 56 16.54 1.68 0.30
N TYR A 57 15.59 0.80 -0.02
CA TYR A 57 14.93 0.74 -1.34
C TYR A 57 13.41 0.68 -1.23
N HIS A 58 12.86 -0.24 -0.43
CA HIS A 58 11.41 -0.32 -0.16
C HIS A 58 11.00 0.82 0.80
N ASP A 59 11.12 2.05 0.29
CA ASP A 59 10.96 3.32 0.98
C ASP A 59 9.78 4.13 0.41
N MET A 60 9.58 5.35 0.94
CA MET A 60 8.49 6.23 0.50
C MET A 60 8.55 6.53 -1.00
N ASN A 61 9.74 6.72 -1.56
CA ASN A 61 9.91 7.09 -2.97
C ASN A 61 9.58 5.89 -3.87
N HIS A 62 9.99 4.68 -3.47
CA HIS A 62 9.61 3.45 -4.15
C HIS A 62 8.10 3.26 -4.17
N THR A 63 7.43 3.40 -3.02
CA THR A 63 5.97 3.27 -2.95
C THR A 63 5.26 4.31 -3.82
N ILE A 64 5.72 5.57 -3.83
CA ILE A 64 5.19 6.62 -4.74
C ILE A 64 5.35 6.19 -6.20
N MET A 65 6.56 5.78 -6.60
CA MET A 65 6.84 5.41 -7.99
C MET A 65 6.00 4.21 -8.45
N VAL A 66 5.93 3.15 -7.65
CA VAL A 66 5.11 1.96 -7.94
C VAL A 66 3.64 2.35 -8.03
N THR A 67 3.16 3.22 -7.14
CA THR A 67 1.76 3.66 -7.16
C THR A 67 1.42 4.48 -8.41
N LEU A 68 2.31 5.39 -8.84
CA LEU A 68 2.11 6.16 -10.08
C LEU A 68 2.12 5.26 -11.33
N VAL A 69 3.04 4.30 -11.39
CA VAL A 69 3.08 3.32 -12.49
C VAL A 69 1.81 2.47 -12.50
N GLY A 70 1.39 1.95 -11.35
CA GLY A 70 0.15 1.19 -11.24
C GLY A 70 -1.09 2.01 -11.64
N GLN A 71 -1.11 3.30 -11.33
CA GLN A 71 -2.17 4.21 -11.76
C GLN A 71 -2.25 4.31 -13.30
N GLU A 72 -1.12 4.40 -13.99
CA GLU A 72 -1.07 4.41 -15.46
C GLU A 72 -1.39 3.04 -16.06
N ILE A 73 -0.99 1.93 -15.43
CA ILE A 73 -1.40 0.57 -15.84
C ILE A 73 -2.92 0.45 -15.80
N LEU A 74 -3.53 0.91 -14.71
CA LEU A 74 -4.97 0.82 -14.51
C LEU A 74 -5.74 1.71 -15.49
N LEU A 75 -5.23 2.91 -15.79
CA LEU A 75 -5.74 3.77 -16.86
C LEU A 75 -5.61 3.09 -18.24
N GLY A 76 -4.48 2.45 -18.51
CA GLY A 76 -4.24 1.69 -19.73
C GLY A 76 -5.24 0.55 -19.91
N LYS A 77 -5.52 -0.21 -18.84
CA LYS A 77 -6.56 -1.24 -18.82
C LYS A 77 -7.94 -0.64 -19.10
N HIS A 78 -8.32 0.42 -18.38
CA HIS A 78 -9.61 1.09 -18.59
C HIS A 78 -9.76 1.60 -20.03
N THR A 79 -8.70 2.13 -20.63
CA THR A 79 -8.72 2.67 -21.99
C THR A 79 -8.77 1.56 -23.04
N SER A 80 -8.03 0.47 -22.83
CA SER A 80 -7.87 -0.59 -23.83
C SER A 80 -9.00 -1.62 -23.78
N GLU A 81 -9.48 -1.95 -22.57
CA GLU A 81 -10.46 -3.02 -22.33
C GLU A 81 -11.79 -2.50 -21.79
N GLY A 82 -11.81 -1.30 -21.20
CA GLY A 82 -12.96 -0.79 -20.46
C GLY A 82 -13.12 -1.45 -19.09
N GLY A 83 -14.27 -1.22 -18.45
CA GLY A 83 -14.72 -2.02 -17.30
C GLY A 83 -14.07 -1.73 -15.94
N VAL A 84 -12.98 -0.97 -15.86
CA VAL A 84 -12.42 -0.57 -14.55
C VAL A 84 -13.36 0.41 -13.84
N THR A 85 -14.03 -0.07 -12.79
CA THR A 85 -14.98 0.73 -12.02
C THR A 85 -14.28 1.65 -11.01
N PRO A 86 -14.96 2.70 -10.51
CA PRO A 86 -14.47 3.49 -9.38
C PRO A 86 -14.05 2.63 -8.18
N ARG A 87 -14.78 1.53 -7.93
CA ARG A 87 -14.51 0.61 -6.84
C ARG A 87 -13.20 -0.15 -7.10
N ASP A 88 -13.00 -0.67 -8.29
CA ASP A 88 -11.75 -1.36 -8.65
C ASP A 88 -10.55 -0.42 -8.50
N TRP A 89 -10.70 0.82 -8.97
CA TRP A 89 -9.69 1.86 -8.80
C TRP A 89 -9.36 2.12 -7.34
N LEU A 90 -10.37 2.32 -6.49
CA LEU A 90 -10.16 2.52 -5.05
C LEU A 90 -9.32 1.39 -4.43
N HIS A 91 -9.70 0.13 -4.65
CA HIS A 91 -9.04 -1.02 -4.02
C HIS A 91 -7.63 -1.25 -4.58
N PHE A 92 -7.45 -1.10 -5.89
CA PHE A 92 -6.14 -1.24 -6.52
C PHE A 92 -5.16 -0.15 -6.04
N MET A 93 -5.60 1.12 -5.97
CA MET A 93 -4.78 2.20 -5.43
C MET A 93 -4.41 1.98 -3.96
N ILE A 94 -5.33 1.49 -3.13
CA ILE A 94 -5.02 1.15 -1.72
C ILE A 94 -4.02 0.00 -1.64
N SER A 95 -4.12 -0.98 -2.54
CA SER A 95 -3.19 -2.10 -2.63
C SER A 95 -1.77 -1.62 -2.93
N LEU A 96 -1.61 -0.76 -3.94
CA LEU A 96 -0.32 -0.14 -4.29
C LEU A 96 0.25 0.71 -3.14
N LEU A 97 -0.58 1.48 -2.45
CA LEU A 97 -0.14 2.30 -1.33
C LEU A 97 0.33 1.46 -0.13
N CYS A 98 -0.23 0.26 0.05
CA CYS A 98 0.02 -0.59 1.22
C CYS A 98 0.97 -1.77 0.95
N HIS A 99 1.36 -2.06 -0.30
CA HIS A 99 2.07 -3.30 -0.63
C HIS A 99 3.35 -3.50 0.19
N ASP A 100 4.13 -2.43 0.38
CA ASP A 100 5.40 -2.45 1.09
C ASP A 100 5.33 -1.96 2.54
N ILE A 101 4.14 -1.62 3.06
CA ILE A 101 4.03 -1.10 4.42
C ILE A 101 4.50 -2.12 5.47
N GLY A 102 4.47 -3.41 5.14
CA GLY A 102 4.97 -4.50 5.97
C GLY A 102 6.47 -4.47 6.23
N TYR A 103 7.27 -3.68 5.49
CA TYR A 103 8.66 -3.44 5.86
C TYR A 103 8.79 -2.64 7.15
N VAL A 104 7.82 -1.78 7.47
CA VAL A 104 7.90 -0.85 8.59
C VAL A 104 7.80 -1.60 9.92
N ARG A 105 8.79 -1.42 10.79
CA ARG A 105 8.70 -1.90 12.19
C ARG A 105 7.60 -1.18 12.95
N ARG A 106 6.91 -1.89 13.85
CA ARG A 106 5.82 -1.38 14.71
C ARG A 106 4.54 -1.00 13.95
N VAL A 107 4.41 -1.41 12.69
CA VAL A 107 3.22 -1.15 11.88
C VAL A 107 2.06 -2.07 12.22
N CYS A 108 2.37 -3.33 12.59
CA CYS A 108 1.38 -4.32 13.03
C CYS A 108 1.16 -4.24 14.54
N ARG A 109 -0.08 -4.41 15.01
CA ARG A 109 -0.43 -4.37 16.45
C ARG A 109 0.34 -5.38 17.32
N GLY A 110 0.73 -6.51 16.71
CA GLY A 110 1.50 -7.57 17.37
C GLY A 110 2.98 -7.25 17.58
N ASP A 111 3.53 -6.23 16.91
CA ASP A 111 4.96 -5.90 16.98
C ASP A 111 5.38 -5.49 18.40
N ARG A 112 6.62 -5.86 18.76
CA ARG A 112 7.28 -5.56 20.04
C ARG A 112 8.68 -5.03 19.78
N ASN A 113 9.35 -4.53 20.82
CA ASN A 113 10.69 -4.00 20.66
C ASN A 113 11.68 -5.13 20.29
N GLY A 114 12.24 -5.08 19.08
CA GLY A 114 13.17 -6.08 18.55
C GLY A 114 12.55 -7.40 18.10
N HIS A 115 11.23 -7.56 18.23
CA HIS A 115 10.49 -8.76 17.84
C HIS A 115 9.24 -8.37 17.07
N TYR A 116 9.11 -8.83 15.83
CA TYR A 116 8.11 -8.33 14.89
C TYR A 116 7.28 -9.47 14.32
N VAL A 117 6.00 -9.22 14.06
CA VAL A 117 5.09 -10.23 13.52
C VAL A 117 5.62 -10.78 12.20
N CYS A 118 5.68 -12.10 12.07
CA CYS A 118 6.23 -12.78 10.90
C CYS A 118 5.22 -13.66 10.15
N ASN A 119 4.06 -13.95 10.74
CA ASN A 119 2.99 -14.73 10.09
C ASN A 119 1.59 -14.32 10.58
N GLU A 120 0.55 -14.93 10.00
CA GLU A 120 -0.85 -14.62 10.33
C GLU A 120 -1.27 -15.12 11.71
N ASP A 121 -0.57 -16.12 12.27
CA ASP A 121 -0.81 -16.65 13.62
C ASP A 121 -0.32 -15.68 14.72
N GLY A 122 0.45 -14.66 14.33
CA GLY A 122 0.99 -13.65 15.25
C GLY A 122 2.32 -14.03 15.88
N ASP A 123 3.02 -15.04 15.33
CA ASP A 123 4.37 -15.38 15.74
C ASP A 123 5.32 -14.21 15.48
N LEU A 124 6.39 -14.15 16.26
CA LEU A 124 7.35 -13.07 16.22
C LEU A 124 8.72 -13.56 15.74
N VAL A 125 9.36 -12.79 14.87
CA VAL A 125 10.76 -12.94 14.50
C VAL A 125 11.61 -11.89 15.22
N ALA A 126 12.75 -12.30 15.77
CA ALA A 126 13.73 -11.38 16.32
C ALA A 126 14.54 -10.74 15.19
N ILE A 127 14.69 -9.41 15.23
CA ILE A 127 15.56 -8.68 14.30
C ILE A 127 16.76 -8.16 15.09
N SER A 128 17.96 -8.42 14.59
CA SER A 128 19.20 -8.04 15.27
C SER A 128 19.35 -6.52 15.39
N ALA A 129 19.96 -6.08 16.49
CA ALA A 129 20.29 -4.68 16.68
C ALA A 129 21.21 -4.18 15.54
N GLY A 130 20.85 -3.05 14.94
CA GLY A 130 21.59 -2.46 13.81
C GLY A 130 21.23 -3.02 12.43
N ALA A 131 20.38 -4.05 12.35
CA ALA A 131 19.79 -4.44 11.08
C ALA A 131 18.79 -3.37 10.60
N THR A 132 18.49 -3.33 9.31
CA THR A 132 17.46 -2.45 8.75
C THR A 132 16.12 -3.18 8.61
N ASP A 133 15.06 -2.44 8.30
CA ASP A 133 13.70 -2.88 8.02
C ASP A 133 13.67 -3.82 6.80
N ALA A 134 14.69 -3.76 5.93
CA ALA A 134 14.90 -4.74 4.86
C ALA A 134 15.00 -6.19 5.38
N SER A 135 15.34 -6.40 6.65
CA SER A 135 15.33 -7.73 7.27
C SER A 135 13.93 -8.36 7.34
N LEU A 136 12.87 -7.55 7.14
CA LEU A 136 11.48 -8.00 7.12
C LEU A 136 11.00 -8.41 5.71
N THR A 137 11.86 -8.40 4.67
CA THR A 137 11.50 -8.89 3.31
C THR A 137 10.77 -10.24 3.32
N PRO A 138 11.16 -11.27 4.09
CA PRO A 138 10.43 -12.55 4.07
C PRO A 138 8.98 -12.47 4.56
N TYR A 139 8.63 -11.40 5.27
CA TYR A 139 7.37 -11.25 6.00
C TYR A 139 6.54 -10.05 5.53
N HIS A 140 7.09 -9.18 4.69
CA HIS A 140 6.47 -7.89 4.34
C HIS A 140 5.06 -8.05 3.76
N VAL A 141 4.83 -8.96 2.80
CA VAL A 141 3.49 -9.22 2.23
C VAL A 141 2.47 -9.58 3.32
N THR A 142 2.82 -10.54 4.18
CA THR A 142 1.94 -10.97 5.27
C THR A 142 1.68 -9.82 6.25
N ARG A 143 2.71 -9.04 6.57
CA ARG A 143 2.60 -7.87 7.46
C ARG A 143 1.75 -6.75 6.83
N SER A 144 1.87 -6.50 5.53
CA SER A 144 1.06 -5.54 4.78
C SER A 144 -0.41 -5.93 4.78
N LYS A 145 -0.71 -7.21 4.52
CA LYS A 145 -2.07 -7.76 4.64
C LYS A 145 -2.65 -7.59 6.06
N LEU A 146 -1.87 -7.90 7.08
CA LEU A 146 -2.26 -7.70 8.48
C LEU A 146 -2.54 -6.22 8.79
N PHE A 147 -1.68 -5.30 8.32
CA PHE A 147 -1.92 -3.87 8.49
C PHE A 147 -3.25 -3.43 7.89
N VAL A 148 -3.54 -3.82 6.64
CA VAL A 148 -4.80 -3.49 5.96
C VAL A 148 -5.99 -4.01 6.77
N ARG A 149 -5.92 -5.27 7.20
CA ARG A 149 -6.97 -5.91 8.00
C ARG A 149 -7.19 -5.22 9.35
N GLU A 150 -6.12 -4.90 10.06
CA GLU A 150 -6.17 -4.22 11.36
C GLU A 150 -6.68 -2.79 11.26
N ARG A 151 -6.30 -2.07 10.20
CA ARG A 151 -6.62 -0.65 10.03
C ARG A 151 -8.01 -0.42 9.46
N PHE A 152 -8.43 -1.23 8.49
CA PHE A 152 -9.64 -0.95 7.70
C PHE A 152 -10.77 -1.95 7.95
N GLY A 153 -10.50 -3.11 8.56
CA GLY A 153 -11.48 -4.20 8.72
C GLY A 153 -12.67 -3.91 9.64
N LYS A 154 -12.72 -2.77 10.34
CA LYS A 154 -13.80 -2.42 11.27
C LYS A 154 -14.48 -1.07 11.01
N SER A 155 -14.04 -0.28 10.01
CA SER A 155 -14.33 1.16 10.04
C SER A 155 -14.65 1.83 8.71
N LEU A 156 -14.50 1.16 7.55
CA LEU A 156 -14.75 1.80 6.26
C LEU A 156 -15.61 0.90 5.36
N THR A 157 -16.89 1.25 5.22
CA THR A 157 -17.89 0.50 4.42
C THR A 157 -17.54 0.37 2.94
N HIS A 158 -16.63 1.20 2.44
CA HIS A 158 -16.21 1.24 1.04
C HIS A 158 -14.93 0.43 0.76
N ILE A 159 -14.26 -0.09 1.80
CA ILE A 159 -13.00 -0.82 1.68
C ILE A 159 -13.23 -2.30 1.95
N ASP A 160 -13.09 -3.11 0.92
CA ASP A 160 -12.99 -4.56 1.00
C ASP A 160 -11.53 -4.97 1.21
N THR A 161 -11.19 -5.33 2.45
CA THR A 161 -9.83 -5.73 2.78
C THR A 161 -9.42 -7.02 2.09
N ARG A 162 -10.35 -7.92 1.75
CA ARG A 162 -9.99 -9.20 1.12
C ARG A 162 -9.45 -9.01 -0.28
N GLU A 163 -10.04 -8.08 -1.03
CA GLU A 163 -9.58 -7.73 -2.38
C GLU A 163 -8.20 -7.06 -2.35
N ILE A 164 -7.99 -6.14 -1.40
CA ILE A 164 -6.68 -5.50 -1.20
C ILE A 164 -5.63 -6.53 -0.79
N GLU A 165 -5.98 -7.42 0.13
CA GLU A 165 -5.08 -8.49 0.57
C GLU A 165 -4.73 -9.45 -0.57
N ALA A 166 -5.67 -9.76 -1.47
CA ALA A 166 -5.44 -10.60 -2.65
C ALA A 166 -4.50 -9.94 -3.67
N ASN A 167 -4.66 -8.63 -3.89
CA ASN A 167 -3.73 -7.85 -4.71
C ASN A 167 -2.32 -7.82 -4.09
N ILE A 168 -2.21 -7.49 -2.80
CA ILE A 168 -0.92 -7.42 -2.10
C ILE A 168 -0.20 -8.78 -2.12
N GLU A 169 -0.93 -9.90 -2.05
CA GLU A 169 -0.34 -11.24 -2.12
C GLU A 169 0.53 -11.43 -3.37
N HIS A 170 0.19 -10.82 -4.50
CA HIS A 170 0.94 -10.93 -5.75
C HIS A 170 2.28 -10.18 -5.77
N THR A 171 2.58 -9.41 -4.71
CA THR A 171 3.91 -8.80 -4.51
C THR A 171 4.91 -9.72 -3.83
N ARG A 172 4.53 -10.97 -3.52
CA ARG A 172 5.40 -11.93 -2.83
C ARG A 172 6.64 -12.24 -3.67
N PHE A 173 7.80 -12.10 -3.04
CA PHE A 173 9.08 -12.44 -3.63
C PHE A 173 9.89 -13.39 -2.74
N PRO A 174 10.50 -14.46 -3.30
CA PRO A 174 10.35 -14.95 -4.67
C PRO A 174 8.89 -15.28 -5.03
N VAL A 175 8.53 -15.12 -6.31
CA VAL A 175 7.18 -15.39 -6.79
C VAL A 175 6.85 -16.88 -6.57
N PRO A 176 5.75 -17.21 -5.87
CA PRO A 176 5.34 -18.59 -5.68
C PRO A 176 5.06 -19.33 -6.99
N GLU A 177 5.42 -20.61 -7.07
CA GLU A 177 5.15 -21.47 -8.23
C GLU A 177 3.75 -22.12 -8.13
N ASP A 178 2.71 -21.31 -7.91
CA ASP A 178 1.32 -21.77 -7.86
C ASP A 178 0.45 -21.12 -8.95
N GLU A 179 -0.72 -21.70 -9.23
CA GLU A 179 -1.61 -21.20 -10.29
C GLU A 179 -2.11 -19.78 -10.02
N GLN A 180 -2.24 -19.37 -8.75
CA GLN A 180 -2.75 -18.06 -8.37
C GLN A 180 -1.82 -16.95 -8.91
N HIS A 181 -0.50 -17.15 -8.85
CA HIS A 181 0.49 -16.15 -9.29
C HIS A 181 0.81 -16.19 -10.79
N THR A 182 0.06 -16.94 -11.60
CA THR A 182 0.30 -17.02 -13.06
C THR A 182 -0.49 -15.98 -13.87
N SER A 183 -1.56 -15.43 -13.31
CA SER A 183 -2.39 -14.46 -14.01
C SER A 183 -1.69 -13.12 -14.17
N THR A 184 -1.85 -12.50 -15.34
CA THR A 184 -1.34 -11.16 -15.66
C THR A 184 -2.44 -10.22 -16.17
N ALA A 185 -3.70 -10.67 -16.11
CA ALA A 185 -4.85 -9.96 -16.71
C ALA A 185 -5.86 -9.44 -15.67
N ASP A 186 -5.84 -10.00 -14.46
CA ASP A 186 -6.66 -9.59 -13.33
C ASP A 186 -5.92 -8.59 -12.44
N TYR A 187 -6.66 -7.91 -11.55
CA TYR A 187 -6.07 -6.87 -10.70
C TYR A 187 -4.88 -7.35 -9.86
N PRO A 188 -4.90 -8.54 -9.24
CA PRO A 188 -3.73 -9.05 -8.55
C PRO A 188 -2.51 -9.21 -9.48
N GLY A 189 -2.68 -9.74 -10.69
CA GLY A 189 -1.61 -9.88 -11.67
C GLY A 189 -1.08 -8.58 -12.30
N LEU A 190 -1.69 -7.44 -11.99
CA LEU A 190 -1.26 -6.11 -12.45
C LEU A 190 -0.46 -5.34 -11.38
N LEU A 191 -0.33 -5.89 -10.18
CA LEU A 191 0.37 -5.29 -9.05
C LEU A 191 1.75 -5.92 -8.88
#